data_AF-A0A3Z0CBT9-F1
#
_entry.id   AF-A0A3Z0CBT9-F1
#
_cell.length_a   1.000
_cell.length_b   1.000
_cell.length_c   1.000
_cell.angle_alpha   90.00
_cell.angle_beta   90.00
_cell.angle_gamma   90.00
#
_symmetry.space_group_name_H-M   'P 1'
#
loop_
_entity.id
_entity.type
_entity.pdbx_description
1 polymer ?
#
loop_
_entity_poly.entity_id
_entity_poly.type
_entity_poly.pdbx_seq_one_letter_code
_entity_poly.pdbx_strand_id
1 'polypeptide(L)'
;MKANTDGLTMNQLAERNAEHVTTIAALEARCAALASENAALKKSEVEFNEYCRRECEDVGDTWVDDFTETPATDAFLAEVRASARNEGINYAASRLAAAFNHGFLDKPVSEVLDVTRMILSAKEDLANDPLPADDGLSGEYAEKAIEEWADQIRKGVQS
;
A
#
# COMPACT_ATOMS: atom_id res chain seq x y z
N MET A 1 29.61 -27.09 8.93
CA MET A 1 28.62 -26.30 9.69
C MET A 1 27.46 -25.99 8.75
N LYS A 2 26.32 -26.68 8.89
CA LYS A 2 25.09 -26.26 8.21
C LYS A 2 24.56 -25.04 8.97
N ALA A 3 24.39 -23.92 8.30
CA ALA A 3 23.72 -22.77 8.89
C ALA A 3 22.32 -23.21 9.32
N ASN A 4 21.98 -22.99 10.59
CA ASN A 4 20.66 -23.27 11.11
C ASN A 4 19.70 -22.23 10.51
N THR A 5 19.04 -22.56 9.41
CA THR A 5 17.97 -21.76 8.81
C THR A 5 16.63 -22.20 9.37
N ASP A 6 16.51 -22.22 10.70
CA ASP A 6 15.20 -22.37 11.34
C ASP A 6 14.46 -21.04 11.15
N GLY A 7 13.76 -20.91 10.03
CA GLY A 7 12.82 -19.83 9.79
C GLY A 7 11.76 -19.79 10.89
N LEU A 8 11.12 -18.62 11.05
CA LEU A 8 10.02 -18.44 12.00
C LEU A 8 8.96 -19.55 11.81
N THR A 9 8.52 -20.15 12.92
CA THR A 9 7.41 -21.10 12.89
C THR A 9 6.13 -20.39 12.44
N MET A 10 5.13 -21.12 11.93
CA MET A 10 3.87 -20.50 11.47
C MET A 10 3.16 -19.65 12.50
N ASN A 11 3.22 -20.04 13.78
CA ASN A 11 2.59 -19.27 14.84
C ASN A 11 3.35 -17.95 15.06
N GLN A 12 4.68 -17.97 15.01
CA GLN A 12 5.49 -16.76 15.11
C GLN A 12 5.34 -15.86 13.87
N LEU A 13 5.14 -16.45 12.68
CA LEU A 13 4.78 -15.71 11.47
C LEU A 13 3.40 -15.06 11.62
N ALA A 14 2.39 -15.80 12.08
CA ALA A 14 1.05 -15.26 12.29
C ALA A 14 1.02 -14.11 13.31
N GLU A 15 1.78 -14.24 14.39
CA GLU A 15 1.93 -13.21 15.43
C GLU A 15 2.59 -11.94 14.87
N ARG A 16 3.75 -12.08 14.21
CA ARG A 16 4.43 -10.95 13.56
C ARG A 16 3.58 -10.30 12.47
N ASN A 17 2.81 -11.09 11.73
CA ASN A 17 1.91 -10.59 10.72
C ASN A 17 0.80 -9.72 11.33
N ALA A 18 0.23 -10.15 12.46
CA ALA A 18 -0.77 -9.36 13.18
C ALA A 18 -0.17 -8.04 13.73
N GLU A 19 1.05 -8.08 14.24
CA GLU A 19 1.79 -6.88 14.68
C GLU A 19 2.07 -5.92 13.51
N HIS A 20 2.51 -6.45 12.37
CA HIS A 20 2.76 -5.67 11.16
C HIS A 20 1.48 -5.02 10.65
N VAL A 21 0.36 -5.76 10.56
CA VAL A 21 -0.94 -5.21 10.15
C VAL A 21 -1.37 -4.07 11.07
N THR A 22 -1.22 -4.24 12.39
CA THR A 22 -1.55 -3.19 13.37
C THR A 22 -0.66 -1.96 13.19
N THR A 23 0.64 -2.17 12.96
CA THR A 23 1.61 -1.10 12.74
C THR A 23 1.32 -0.35 11.44
N ILE A 24 0.98 -1.06 10.37
CA ILE A 24 0.61 -0.49 9.08
C ILE A 24 -0.63 0.39 9.23
N ALA A 25 -1.70 -0.11 9.86
CA ALA A 25 -2.91 0.68 10.09
C ALA A 25 -2.63 1.95 10.91
N ALA A 26 -1.76 1.87 11.93
CA ALA A 26 -1.35 3.03 12.72
C ALA A 26 -0.53 4.04 11.90
N LEU A 27 0.36 3.56 11.03
CA LEU A 27 1.15 4.42 10.13
C LEU A 27 0.26 5.08 9.07
N GLU A 28 -0.70 4.35 8.48
CA GLU A 28 -1.68 4.89 7.54
C GLU A 28 -2.50 6.02 8.16
N ALA A 29 -2.99 5.83 9.40
CA ALA A 29 -3.71 6.87 10.13
C ALA A 29 -2.85 8.12 10.36
N ARG A 30 -1.57 7.94 10.71
CA ARG A 30 -0.63 9.06 10.88
C ARG A 30 -0.33 9.77 9.56
N CYS A 31 -0.17 9.03 8.47
CA CYS A 31 0.02 9.58 7.13
C CYS A 31 -1.21 10.37 6.66
N ALA A 32 -2.42 9.87 6.91
CA ALA A 32 -3.67 10.58 6.61
C ALA A 32 -3.78 11.88 7.42
N ALA A 33 -3.42 11.87 8.70
CA ALA A 33 -3.38 13.06 9.54
C ALA A 33 -2.37 14.10 9.01
N LEU A 34 -1.15 13.69 8.68
CA LEU A 34 -0.12 14.56 8.10
C LEU A 34 -0.54 15.13 6.74
N ALA A 35 -1.18 14.32 5.89
CA ALA A 35 -1.71 14.79 4.61
C ALA A 35 -2.80 15.86 4.81
N SER A 36 -3.69 15.67 5.79
CA SER A 36 -4.71 16.65 6.15
C SER A 36 -4.11 17.94 6.70
N GLU A 37 -3.07 17.85 7.54
CA GLU A 37 -2.35 19.02 8.08
C GLU A 37 -1.65 19.80 6.97
N ASN A 38 -0.94 19.11 6.06
CA ASN A 38 -0.32 19.73 4.90
C ASN A 38 -1.34 20.40 3.97
N ALA A 39 -2.51 19.79 3.75
CA ALA A 39 -3.58 20.39 2.97
C ALA A 39 -4.12 21.67 3.63
N ALA A 40 -4.26 21.67 4.96
CA ALA A 40 -4.68 22.85 5.72
C ALA A 40 -3.62 23.96 5.67
N LEU A 41 -2.33 23.64 5.78
CA LEU A 41 -1.23 24.60 5.66
C LEU A 41 -1.18 25.23 4.27
N LYS A 42 -1.27 24.42 3.21
CA LYS A 42 -1.33 24.92 1.82
C LYS A 42 -2.55 25.83 1.61
N LYS A 43 -3.70 25.47 2.17
CA LYS A 43 -4.89 26.34 2.12
C LYS A 43 -4.67 27.66 2.87
N SER A 44 -4.08 27.63 4.06
CA SER A 44 -3.76 28.82 4.83
C SER A 44 -2.79 29.74 4.08
N GLU A 45 -1.83 29.18 3.34
CA GLU A 45 -0.90 29.94 2.51
C GLU A 45 -1.62 30.62 1.34
N VAL A 46 -2.56 29.93 0.68
CA VAL A 46 -3.42 30.52 -0.35
C VAL A 46 -4.25 31.68 0.19
N GLU A 47 -4.92 31.50 1.33
CA GLU A 47 -5.72 32.55 1.96
C GLU A 47 -4.85 33.75 2.37
N PHE A 48 -3.64 33.51 2.89
CA PHE A 48 -2.69 34.56 3.22
C PHE A 48 -2.21 35.32 1.97
N ASN A 49 -1.85 34.60 0.91
CA ASN A 49 -1.42 35.19 -0.35
C ASN A 49 -2.54 36.05 -0.99
N GLU A 50 -3.79 35.59 -0.96
CA GLU A 50 -4.95 36.37 -1.41
C GLU A 50 -5.17 37.63 -0.59
N TYR A 51 -4.98 37.56 0.73
CA TYR A 51 -5.05 38.72 1.61
C TYR A 51 -3.98 39.75 1.22
N CYS A 52 -2.71 39.33 1.10
CA CYS A 52 -1.61 40.22 0.71
C CYS A 52 -1.83 40.85 -0.67
N ARG A 53 -2.35 40.09 -1.64
CA ARG A 53 -2.70 40.60 -2.97
C ARG A 53 -3.66 41.78 -2.88
N ARG A 54 -4.74 41.63 -2.09
CA ARG A 54 -5.77 42.65 -1.93
C ARG A 54 -5.25 43.93 -1.28
N GLU A 55 -4.46 43.79 -0.21
CA GLU A 55 -3.88 44.95 0.49
C GLU A 55 -2.90 45.73 -0.41
N CYS A 56 -2.16 45.05 -1.29
CA CYS A 56 -1.30 45.72 -2.28
C CYS A 56 -2.10 46.43 -3.38
N GLU A 57 -3.14 45.79 -3.91
CA GLU A 57 -4.01 46.39 -4.92
C GLU A 57 -4.71 47.67 -4.40
N ASP A 58 -5.12 47.69 -3.12
CA ASP A 58 -5.78 48.83 -2.48
C ASP A 58 -4.88 50.08 -2.38
N VAL A 59 -3.56 49.91 -2.38
CA VAL A 59 -2.58 51.02 -2.40
C VAL A 59 -2.02 51.31 -3.80
N GLY A 60 -2.50 50.61 -4.83
CA GLY A 60 -2.08 50.78 -6.22
C GLY A 60 -0.76 50.07 -6.58
N ASP A 61 -0.31 49.14 -5.74
CA ASP A 61 0.86 48.29 -5.98
C ASP A 61 0.46 46.93 -6.56
N THR A 62 1.42 46.22 -7.17
CA THR A 62 1.23 44.87 -7.73
C THR A 62 1.84 43.83 -6.82
N TRP A 63 1.04 42.84 -6.40
CA TRP A 63 1.50 41.66 -5.69
C TRP A 63 1.97 40.57 -6.65
N VAL A 64 2.96 39.79 -6.23
CA VAL A 64 3.44 38.59 -6.93
C VAL A 64 3.18 37.40 -6.03
N ASP A 65 2.43 36.42 -6.54
CA ASP A 65 2.14 35.19 -5.81
C ASP A 65 3.43 34.42 -5.52
N ASP A 66 3.58 33.96 -4.27
CA ASP A 66 4.67 33.09 -3.84
C ASP A 66 4.09 31.98 -2.96
N PHE A 67 4.33 30.73 -3.37
CA PHE A 67 3.81 29.54 -2.69
C PHE A 67 4.96 28.61 -2.36
N THR A 68 4.95 28.09 -1.14
CA THR A 68 5.96 27.14 -0.67
C THR A 68 5.71 25.77 -1.29
N GLU A 69 6.54 25.40 -2.25
CA GLU A 69 6.58 24.02 -2.74
C GLU A 69 7.29 23.09 -1.74
N THR A 70 6.87 21.82 -1.71
CA THR A 70 7.42 20.80 -0.80
C THR A 70 7.98 19.57 -1.54
N PRO A 71 8.87 19.74 -2.54
CA PRO A 71 9.31 18.63 -3.41
C PRO A 71 10.04 17.53 -2.65
N ALA A 72 10.75 17.85 -1.57
CA ALA A 72 11.42 16.86 -0.72
C ALA A 72 10.41 15.97 0.03
N THR A 73 9.29 16.54 0.49
CA THR A 73 8.20 15.79 1.14
C THR A 73 7.50 14.89 0.14
N ASP A 74 7.22 15.40 -1.06
CA ASP A 74 6.55 14.62 -2.11
C ASP A 74 7.42 13.44 -2.57
N ALA A 75 8.74 13.66 -2.72
CA ALA A 75 9.70 12.60 -3.03
C ALA A 75 9.75 11.54 -1.91
N PHE A 76 9.81 11.96 -0.65
CA PHE A 76 9.80 11.05 0.49
C PHE A 76 8.50 10.23 0.57
N LEU A 77 7.33 10.85 0.36
CA LEU A 77 6.05 10.14 0.34
C LEU A 77 5.97 9.12 -0.81
N ALA A 78 6.51 9.46 -1.99
CA ALA A 78 6.61 8.52 -3.10
C ALA A 78 7.50 7.32 -2.75
N GLU A 79 8.65 7.57 -2.12
CA GLU A 79 9.56 6.52 -1.65
C GLU A 79 8.90 5.60 -0.61
N VAL A 80 8.25 6.17 0.41
CA VAL A 80 7.54 5.40 1.44
C VAL A 80 6.45 4.53 0.82
N ARG A 81 5.65 5.07 -0.12
CA ARG A 81 4.61 4.30 -0.83
C ARG A 81 5.21 3.17 -1.65
N ALA A 82 6.31 3.40 -2.35
CA ALA A 82 7.00 2.36 -3.11
C ALA A 82 7.54 1.25 -2.20
N SER A 83 8.13 1.60 -1.06
CA SER A 83 8.60 0.63 -0.06
C SER A 83 7.45 -0.20 0.51
N ALA A 84 6.36 0.45 0.94
CA ALA A 84 5.19 -0.23 1.51
C ALA A 84 4.56 -1.23 0.51
N ARG A 85 4.46 -0.86 -0.77
CA ARG A 85 3.95 -1.77 -1.82
C ARG A 85 4.86 -2.98 -2.01
N ASN A 86 6.17 -2.77 -2.05
CA ASN A 86 7.15 -3.86 -2.16
C ASN A 86 7.09 -4.83 -0.98
N GLU A 87 6.90 -4.31 0.23
CA GLU A 87 6.71 -5.10 1.45
C GLU A 87 5.40 -5.88 1.42
N GLY A 88 4.30 -5.27 0.99
CA GLY A 88 3.00 -5.95 0.81
C GLY A 88 3.06 -7.12 -0.18
N ILE A 89 3.76 -6.95 -1.30
CA ILE A 89 3.99 -8.02 -2.29
C ILE A 89 4.80 -9.17 -1.68
N ASN A 90 5.90 -8.84 -0.97
CA ASN A 90 6.70 -9.85 -0.27
C ASN A 90 5.86 -10.64 0.75
N TYR A 91 5.03 -9.94 1.50
CA TYR A 91 4.16 -10.52 2.51
C TYR A 91 3.16 -11.49 1.87
N ALA A 92 2.47 -11.10 0.80
CA ALA A 92 1.52 -11.95 0.09
C ALA A 92 2.18 -13.23 -0.46
N ALA A 93 3.33 -13.09 -1.14
CA ALA A 93 4.10 -14.22 -1.65
C ALA A 93 4.56 -15.17 -0.53
N SER A 94 5.05 -14.60 0.58
CA SER A 94 5.47 -15.39 1.76
C SER A 94 4.31 -16.15 2.37
N ARG A 95 3.13 -15.52 2.45
CA ARG A 95 1.93 -16.16 3.02
C ARG A 95 1.42 -17.31 2.15
N LEU A 96 1.49 -17.18 0.83
CA LEU A 96 1.18 -18.25 -0.12
C LEU A 96 2.15 -19.43 0.03
N ALA A 97 3.45 -19.16 0.01
CA ALA A 97 4.48 -20.19 0.18
C ALA A 97 4.33 -20.92 1.52
N ALA A 98 4.04 -20.18 2.58
CA ALA A 98 3.78 -20.73 3.90
C ALA A 98 2.49 -21.58 3.94
N ALA A 99 1.41 -21.15 3.27
CA ALA A 99 0.18 -21.94 3.17
C ALA A 99 0.45 -23.31 2.51
N PHE A 100 1.26 -23.36 1.45
CA PHE A 100 1.68 -24.61 0.82
C PHE A 100 2.54 -25.48 1.74
N ASN A 101 3.62 -24.93 2.33
CA ASN A 101 4.54 -25.70 3.17
C ASN A 101 3.87 -26.32 4.41
N HIS A 102 2.74 -25.76 4.84
CA HIS A 102 1.97 -26.25 5.98
C HIS A 102 0.71 -27.04 5.59
N GLY A 103 0.55 -27.39 4.32
CA GLY A 103 -0.49 -28.30 3.84
C GLY A 103 -1.88 -27.67 3.68
N PHE A 104 -2.01 -26.34 3.67
CA PHE A 104 -3.27 -25.67 3.36
C PHE A 104 -3.61 -25.70 1.86
N LEU A 105 -2.61 -25.98 1.01
CA LEU A 105 -2.77 -26.11 -0.44
C LEU A 105 -2.32 -27.50 -0.90
N ASP A 106 -3.24 -28.25 -1.49
CA ASP A 106 -2.96 -29.54 -2.13
C ASP A 106 -2.76 -29.33 -3.64
N LYS A 107 -1.59 -28.78 -4.00
CA LYS A 107 -1.20 -28.44 -5.37
C LYS A 107 0.23 -28.87 -5.66
N PRO A 108 0.59 -29.15 -6.93
CA PRO A 108 1.97 -29.39 -7.30
C PRO A 108 2.88 -28.21 -6.96
N VAL A 109 4.12 -28.49 -6.55
CA VAL A 109 5.09 -27.44 -6.19
C VAL A 109 5.36 -26.47 -7.35
N SER A 110 5.26 -26.94 -8.60
CA SER A 110 5.41 -26.11 -9.80
C SER A 110 4.32 -25.05 -9.91
N GLU A 111 3.06 -25.41 -9.64
CA GLU A 111 1.96 -24.44 -9.68
C GLU A 111 2.11 -23.38 -8.57
N VAL A 112 2.48 -23.81 -7.36
CA VAL A 112 2.71 -22.87 -6.25
C VAL A 112 3.91 -21.96 -6.54
N LEU A 113 4.98 -22.50 -7.14
CA LEU A 113 6.14 -21.71 -7.56
C LEU A 113 5.75 -20.65 -8.59
N ASP A 114 4.98 -21.02 -9.61
CA ASP A 114 4.56 -20.11 -10.67
C ASP A 114 3.69 -18.98 -10.12
N VAL A 115 2.72 -19.28 -9.23
CA VAL A 115 1.89 -18.26 -8.59
C VAL A 115 2.72 -17.38 -7.64
N THR A 116 3.65 -17.96 -6.86
CA THR A 116 4.53 -17.18 -5.98
C THR A 116 5.42 -16.23 -6.77
N ARG A 117 5.96 -16.69 -7.92
CA ARG A 117 6.74 -15.86 -8.84
C ARG A 117 5.90 -14.75 -9.45
N MET A 118 4.69 -15.06 -9.89
CA MET A 118 3.75 -14.09 -10.45
C MET A 118 3.41 -12.97 -9.43
N ILE A 119 3.24 -13.29 -8.15
CA ILE A 119 3.07 -12.28 -7.12
C ILE A 119 4.34 -11.42 -6.99
N LEU A 120 5.52 -12.04 -6.95
CA LEU A 120 6.79 -11.31 -6.79
C LEU A 120 7.15 -10.43 -7.99
N SER A 121 6.76 -10.81 -9.21
CA SER A 121 7.01 -10.02 -10.43
C SER A 121 6.24 -8.71 -10.44
N ALA A 122 5.17 -8.58 -9.65
CA ALA A 122 4.44 -7.31 -9.50
C ALA A 122 5.33 -6.15 -9.01
N LYS A 123 6.50 -6.42 -8.41
CA LYS A 123 7.48 -5.38 -8.07
C LYS A 123 8.12 -4.76 -9.30
N GLU A 124 8.39 -5.57 -10.32
CA GLU A 124 8.95 -5.09 -11.58
C GLU A 124 7.90 -4.23 -12.30
N ASP A 125 6.62 -4.63 -12.24
CA ASP A 125 5.51 -3.83 -12.79
C ASP A 125 5.43 -2.46 -12.09
N LEU A 126 5.48 -2.43 -10.75
CA LEU A 126 5.47 -1.18 -9.97
C LEU A 126 6.69 -0.28 -10.20
N ALA A 127 7.83 -0.86 -10.55
CA ALA A 127 9.05 -0.09 -10.85
C ALA A 127 9.02 0.54 -12.25
N ASN A 128 8.30 -0.08 -13.19
CA ASN A 128 8.26 0.32 -14.59
C ASN A 128 7.04 1.18 -14.95
N ASP A 129 5.95 1.10 -14.17
CA ASP A 129 4.74 1.91 -14.35
C ASP A 129 4.11 2.23 -12.98
N PRO A 130 4.01 3.51 -12.56
CA PRO A 130 3.31 3.90 -11.34
C PRO A 130 1.78 3.79 -11.55
N LEU A 131 1.30 2.54 -11.59
CA LEU A 131 -0.08 2.03 -11.56
C LEU A 131 -1.08 2.52 -12.64
N PRO A 132 -1.76 1.59 -13.33
CA PRO A 132 -3.17 1.76 -13.65
C PRO A 132 -4.02 1.58 -12.37
N ALA A 133 -4.93 2.54 -12.15
CA ALA A 133 -6.05 2.62 -11.18
C ALA A 133 -5.81 2.26 -9.68
N ASP A 134 -6.39 3.07 -8.79
CA ASP A 134 -6.41 2.90 -7.33
C ASP A 134 -7.09 1.60 -6.83
N ASP A 135 -7.61 0.75 -7.73
CA ASP A 135 -8.52 -0.36 -7.45
C ASP A 135 -7.83 -1.70 -7.11
N GLY A 136 -6.55 -1.86 -7.45
CA GLY A 136 -5.80 -3.10 -7.17
C GLY A 136 -5.31 -3.27 -5.73
N LEU A 137 -5.25 -2.17 -4.95
CA LEU A 137 -4.69 -2.17 -3.59
C LEU A 137 -5.76 -2.12 -2.49
N SER A 138 -7.01 -1.83 -2.82
CA SER A 138 -8.11 -1.73 -1.85
C SER A 138 -8.49 -3.08 -1.23
N GLY A 139 -8.11 -4.19 -1.88
CA GLY A 139 -8.55 -5.53 -1.51
C GLY A 139 -9.94 -5.89 -2.04
N GLU A 140 -10.70 -4.94 -2.59
CA GLU A 140 -12.08 -5.15 -3.07
C GLU A 140 -12.17 -6.29 -4.09
N TYR A 141 -11.19 -6.41 -4.99
CA TYR A 141 -11.16 -7.53 -5.93
C TYR A 141 -11.05 -8.89 -5.22
N ALA A 142 -10.19 -8.99 -4.21
CA ALA A 142 -10.00 -10.23 -3.45
C ALA A 142 -11.24 -10.55 -2.58
N GLU A 143 -11.86 -9.54 -1.97
CA GLU A 143 -13.10 -9.69 -1.20
C GLU A 143 -14.25 -10.17 -2.08
N LYS A 144 -14.43 -9.55 -3.25
CA LYS A 144 -15.43 -9.97 -4.23
C LYS A 144 -15.18 -11.39 -4.74
N ALA A 145 -13.92 -11.74 -5.03
CA ALA A 145 -13.56 -13.10 -5.45
C ALA A 145 -13.92 -14.14 -4.38
N ILE A 146 -13.72 -13.83 -3.10
CA ILE A 146 -14.12 -14.71 -1.98
C ILE A 146 -15.64 -14.94 -2.00
N GLU A 147 -16.44 -13.89 -2.15
CA GLU A 147 -17.91 -14.00 -2.23
C GLU A 147 -18.34 -14.87 -3.42
N GLU A 148 -17.77 -14.62 -4.60
CA GLU A 148 -18.07 -15.37 -5.83
C GLU A 148 -17.71 -16.84 -5.72
N TRP A 149 -16.54 -17.18 -5.16
CA TRP A 149 -16.13 -18.57 -4.98
C TRP A 149 -16.97 -19.29 -3.92
N ALA A 150 -17.34 -18.60 -2.83
CA ALA A 150 -18.24 -19.16 -1.83
C ALA A 150 -19.60 -19.51 -2.44
N ASP A 151 -20.13 -18.66 -3.33
CA ASP A 151 -21.35 -18.92 -4.08
C ASP A 151 -21.26 -20.11 -5.02
N GLN A 152 -20.14 -20.24 -5.75
CA GLN A 152 -19.89 -21.38 -6.63
C GLN A 152 -19.88 -22.69 -5.84
N ILE A 153 -19.23 -22.71 -4.68
CA ILE A 153 -19.20 -23.88 -3.78
C ILE A 153 -20.61 -24.22 -3.29
N ARG A 154 -21.39 -23.21 -2.84
CA ARG A 154 -22.79 -23.44 -2.38
C ARG A 154 -23.67 -24.06 -3.47
N LYS A 155 -23.49 -23.64 -4.73
CA LYS A 155 -24.24 -24.17 -5.88
C LYS A 155 -23.75 -25.55 -6.33
N GLY A 156 -22.45 -25.84 -6.18
CA GLY A 156 -21.83 -27.12 -6.57
C GLY A 156 -22.05 -28.29 -5.60
N VAL A 157 -22.48 -28.03 -4.36
CA VAL A 157 -22.77 -29.07 -3.33
C VAL A 157 -24.17 -29.71 -3.50
N GLN A 158 -24.96 -29.29 -4.49
CA GLN A 158 -26.28 -29.87 -4.80
C GLN A 158 -26.29 -30.94 -5.93
N SER A 159 -25.21 -31.69 -6.14
CA SER A 159 -25.21 -32.84 -7.08
C SER A 159 -24.74 -34.12 -6.41
#